data_AF-A0A7C9ELF2-F1
#
_entry.id   AF-A0A7C9ELF2-F1
#
_cell.length_a   1.000
_cell.length_b   1.000
_cell.length_c   1.000
_cell.angle_alpha   90.00
_cell.angle_beta   90.00
_cell.angle_gamma   90.00
#
_symmetry.space_group_name_H-M   'P 1'
#
loop_
_entity.id
_entity.type
_entity.pdbx_description
1 polymer ?
#
loop_
_entity_poly.entity_id
_entity_poly.type
_entity_poly.pdbx_seq_one_letter_code
_entity_poly.pdbx_strand_id
1 'polypeptide(L)'
;GKTVIISNQPFFYKKADLFPGSAFVVGADTVVRLLNPKYYDGSYDKMIQTLLQCKKTGCLFIVGGRNADGVFKVLEDIEIPDVFKDMFISIPADKFRMDISSTEIRKR
;
A
#
# COMPACT_ATOMS: atom_id res chain seq x y z
N GLY A 1 5.05 -22.98 11.73
CA GLY A 1 6.10 -22.68 10.74
C GLY A 1 5.82 -21.33 10.11
N LYS A 2 6.84 -20.58 9.68
CA LYS A 2 6.60 -19.34 8.93
C LYS A 2 6.30 -19.71 7.47
N THR A 3 5.05 -19.56 7.06
CA THR A 3 4.64 -19.73 5.66
C THR A 3 5.05 -18.50 4.86
N VAL A 4 5.81 -18.69 3.78
CA VAL A 4 6.18 -17.61 2.85
C VAL A 4 5.46 -17.85 1.53
N ILE A 5 4.78 -16.82 1.02
CA ILE A 5 4.06 -16.87 -0.24
C ILE A 5 4.74 -15.93 -1.22
N ILE A 6 5.16 -16.46 -2.37
CA ILE A 6 5.74 -15.69 -3.47
C ILE A 6 4.70 -15.67 -4.60
N SER A 7 4.35 -14.48 -5.08
CA SER A 7 3.40 -14.29 -6.17
C SER A 7 3.96 -13.29 -7.17
N ASN A 8 3.82 -13.60 -8.46
CA ASN A 8 4.18 -12.71 -9.57
C ASN A 8 3.01 -11.82 -10.02
N GLN A 9 1.87 -11.81 -9.30
CA GLN A 9 0.76 -10.93 -9.65
C GLN A 9 1.18 -9.46 -9.50
N PRO A 10 1.10 -8.65 -10.58
CA PRO A 10 1.61 -7.28 -10.55
C PRO A 10 0.72 -6.33 -9.77
N PHE A 11 -0.55 -6.69 -9.54
CA PHE A 11 -1.53 -5.80 -8.92
C PHE A 11 -1.99 -6.31 -7.55
N PHE A 12 -2.07 -5.40 -6.56
CA PHE A 12 -2.51 -5.76 -5.21
C PHE A 12 -3.98 -6.18 -5.15
N TYR A 13 -4.86 -5.59 -5.98
CA TYR A 13 -6.26 -6.03 -6.02
C TYR A 13 -6.39 -7.51 -6.44
N LYS A 14 -5.54 -8.01 -7.34
CA LYS A 14 -5.51 -9.44 -7.69
C LYS A 14 -4.96 -10.32 -6.58
N LYS A 15 -4.06 -9.77 -5.74
CA LYS A 15 -3.59 -10.47 -4.54
C LYS A 15 -4.67 -10.51 -3.47
N ALA A 16 -5.51 -9.49 -3.38
CA ALA A 16 -6.65 -9.47 -2.47
C ALA A 16 -7.65 -10.59 -2.80
N ASP A 17 -7.86 -10.90 -4.09
CA ASP A 17 -8.66 -12.06 -4.51
C ASP A 17 -8.05 -13.41 -4.07
N LEU A 18 -6.72 -13.50 -4.03
CA LEU A 18 -6.00 -14.70 -3.57
C LEU A 18 -5.96 -14.82 -2.04
N PHE A 19 -6.02 -13.69 -1.33
CA PHE A 19 -5.85 -13.59 0.12
C PHE A 19 -6.96 -12.73 0.75
N PRO A 20 -8.24 -13.15 0.66
CA PRO A 20 -9.35 -12.38 1.21
C PRO A 20 -9.18 -12.17 2.72
N GLY A 21 -9.58 -10.99 3.22
CA GLY A 21 -9.45 -10.59 4.63
C GLY A 21 -8.03 -10.33 5.12
N SER A 22 -7.04 -10.28 4.23
CA SER A 22 -5.64 -10.05 4.61
C SER A 22 -5.27 -8.57 4.72
N ALA A 23 -4.25 -8.27 5.52
CA ALA A 23 -3.63 -6.95 5.56
C ALA A 23 -2.33 -6.93 4.74
N PHE A 24 -2.23 -5.99 3.79
CA PHE A 24 -1.03 -5.75 2.99
C PHE A 24 -0.22 -4.60 3.59
N VAL A 25 1.01 -4.88 4.00
CA VAL A 25 1.95 -3.84 4.43
C VAL A 25 2.64 -3.25 3.21
N VAL A 26 2.47 -1.96 2.97
CA VAL A 26 2.97 -1.25 1.78
C VAL A 26 3.57 0.10 2.16
N GLY A 27 4.42 0.65 1.29
CA GLY A 27 4.91 2.02 1.43
C GLY A 27 3.92 3.05 0.86
N ALA A 28 4.02 4.30 1.33
CA ALA A 28 3.23 5.43 0.81
C ALA A 28 3.29 5.57 -0.73
N ASP A 29 4.44 5.31 -1.36
CA ASP A 29 4.61 5.33 -2.82
C ASP A 29 3.73 4.29 -3.54
N THR A 30 3.47 3.15 -2.90
CA THR A 30 2.59 2.12 -3.43
C THR A 30 1.14 2.55 -3.38
N VAL A 31 0.72 3.27 -2.33
CA VAL A 31 -0.63 3.83 -2.23
C VAL A 31 -0.87 4.87 -3.33
N VAL A 32 0.10 5.76 -3.58
CA VAL A 32 0.04 6.72 -4.70
C VAL A 32 -0.12 6.00 -6.04
N ARG A 33 0.58 4.87 -6.25
CA ARG A 33 0.40 4.06 -7.46
C ARG A 33 -0.97 3.39 -7.53
N LEU A 34 -1.48 2.88 -6.40
CA LEU A 34 -2.80 2.25 -6.34
C LEU A 34 -3.93 3.22 -6.71
N LEU A 35 -3.77 4.50 -6.36
CA LEU A 35 -4.72 5.58 -6.63
C LEU A 35 -4.42 6.36 -7.92
N ASN A 36 -3.57 5.83 -8.80
CA ASN A 36 -3.22 6.49 -10.05
C ASN A 36 -3.91 5.81 -11.25
N PRO A 37 -4.82 6.52 -11.97
CA PRO A 37 -5.53 5.99 -13.14
C PRO A 37 -4.64 5.41 -14.24
N LYS A 38 -3.36 5.81 -14.34
CA LYS A 38 -2.42 5.26 -15.33
C LYS A 38 -2.23 3.75 -15.23
N TYR A 39 -2.50 3.16 -14.06
CA TYR A 39 -2.45 1.71 -13.84
C TYR A 39 -3.77 0.98 -14.16
N TYR A 40 -4.78 1.73 -14.61
CA TYR A 40 -6.13 1.26 -14.93
C TYR A 40 -6.57 1.75 -16.32
N ASP A 41 -5.68 1.59 -17.31
CA ASP A 41 -5.85 2.06 -18.69
C ASP A 41 -6.15 3.58 -18.80
N GLY A 42 -5.66 4.36 -17.84
CA GLY A 42 -5.93 5.81 -17.76
C GLY A 42 -7.34 6.17 -17.28
N SER A 43 -8.17 5.19 -16.89
CA SER A 43 -9.56 5.41 -16.49
C SER A 43 -9.70 5.49 -14.98
N TYR A 44 -10.20 6.64 -14.51
CA TYR A 44 -10.55 6.85 -13.11
C TYR A 44 -11.69 5.91 -12.68
N ASP A 45 -12.71 5.71 -13.52
CA ASP A 45 -13.81 4.81 -13.21
C ASP A 45 -13.35 3.36 -13.04
N LYS A 46 -12.47 2.87 -13.92
CA LYS A 46 -11.87 1.54 -13.77
C LYS A 46 -11.09 1.41 -12.47
N MET A 47 -10.34 2.45 -12.08
CA MET A 47 -9.63 2.49 -10.80
C MET A 47 -10.61 2.36 -9.63
N ILE A 48 -11.68 3.17 -9.60
CA ILE A 48 -12.71 3.12 -8.57
C ILE A 48 -13.33 1.73 -8.49
N GLN A 49 -13.78 1.16 -9.62
CA GLN A 49 -14.41 -0.16 -9.66
C GLN A 49 -13.47 -1.27 -9.16
N THR A 50 -12.20 -1.20 -9.55
CA THR A 50 -11.20 -2.19 -9.14
C THR A 50 -10.90 -2.13 -7.65
N LEU A 51 -10.76 -0.91 -7.10
CA LEU A 51 -10.53 -0.72 -5.67
C LEU A 51 -11.77 -1.05 -4.83
N LEU A 52 -12.99 -0.78 -5.34
CA LEU A 52 -14.22 -1.23 -4.71
C LEU A 52 -14.31 -2.76 -4.65
N GLN A 53 -13.88 -3.46 -5.70
CA GLN A 53 -13.82 -4.91 -5.67
C GLN A 53 -12.81 -5.41 -4.64
N CYS A 54 -11.63 -4.77 -4.58
CA CYS A 54 -10.64 -5.04 -3.53
C CYS A 54 -11.23 -4.80 -2.12
N LYS A 55 -11.98 -3.71 -1.91
CA LYS A 55 -12.66 -3.40 -0.65
C LYS A 55 -13.60 -4.52 -0.21
N LYS A 56 -14.37 -5.08 -1.15
CA LYS A 56 -15.32 -6.18 -0.88
C LYS A 56 -14.63 -7.46 -0.39
N THR A 57 -13.36 -7.67 -0.70
CA THR A 57 -12.60 -8.81 -0.17
C THR A 57 -12.27 -8.68 1.32
N GLY A 58 -12.49 -7.51 1.92
CA GLY A 58 -12.14 -7.22 3.31
C GLY A 58 -10.64 -6.98 3.53
N CYS A 59 -9.87 -6.78 2.46
CA CYS A 59 -8.44 -6.50 2.58
C CYS A 59 -8.17 -5.08 3.06
N LEU A 60 -7.10 -4.94 3.85
CA LEU A 60 -6.62 -3.68 4.39
C LEU A 60 -5.20 -3.38 3.89
N PHE A 61 -4.85 -2.11 3.80
CA PHE A 61 -3.51 -1.65 3.48
C PHE A 61 -2.92 -0.92 4.70
N ILE A 62 -1.88 -1.50 5.28
CA ILE A 62 -1.12 -0.89 6.35
C ILE A 62 0.03 -0.12 5.71
N VAL A 63 0.06 1.20 5.90
CA VAL A 63 0.91 2.10 5.12
C VAL A 63 2.05 2.62 5.99
N GLY A 64 3.27 2.16 5.68
CA GLY A 64 4.48 2.72 6.25
C GLY A 64 4.83 4.04 5.59
N GLY A 65 4.97 5.09 6.39
CA GLY A 65 5.52 6.37 5.93
C GLY A 65 6.96 6.19 5.43
N ARG A 66 7.36 6.98 4.44
CA ARG A 66 8.70 6.89 3.83
C ARG A 66 9.34 8.26 3.74
N ASN A 67 10.63 8.33 4.06
CA ASN A 67 11.44 9.50 3.76
C ASN A 67 11.78 9.52 2.26
N ALA A 68 11.18 10.46 1.52
CA ALA A 68 11.42 10.69 0.10
C ALA A 68 11.97 12.11 -0.06
N ASP A 69 13.18 12.23 -0.61
CA ASP A 69 13.85 13.51 -0.87
C ASP A 69 13.97 14.43 0.38
N GLY A 70 14.11 13.84 1.57
CA GLY A 70 14.22 14.56 2.84
C GLY A 70 12.88 14.94 3.47
N VAL A 71 11.75 14.62 2.82
CA VAL A 71 10.41 14.82 3.34
C VAL A 71 9.79 13.46 3.70
N PHE A 72 9.36 13.30 4.94
CA PHE A 72 8.66 12.10 5.38
C PHE A 72 7.22 12.15 4.88
N LYS A 73 6.91 11.38 3.83
CA LYS A 73 5.57 11.26 3.28
C LYS A 73 4.78 10.21 4.05
N VAL A 74 3.64 10.63 4.58
CA VAL A 74 2.71 9.77 5.30
C VAL A 74 1.42 9.58 4.52
N LEU A 75 0.54 8.70 5.00
CA LEU A 75 -0.74 8.44 4.34
C LEU A 75 -1.60 9.70 4.25
N GLU A 76 -1.48 10.57 5.25
CA GLU A 76 -2.23 11.82 5.40
C GLU A 76 -1.91 12.84 4.29
N ASP A 77 -0.75 12.71 3.63
CA ASP A 77 -0.33 13.57 2.52
C ASP A 77 -0.87 13.09 1.15
N ILE A 78 -1.56 11.94 1.12
CA ILE A 78 -2.08 11.34 -0.10
C ILE A 78 -3.58 11.66 -0.22
N GLU A 79 -3.99 12.19 -1.35
CA GLU A 79 -5.41 12.36 -1.66
C GLU A 79 -6.06 11.00 -1.91
N ILE A 80 -6.81 10.51 -0.91
CA ILE A 80 -7.57 9.26 -0.99
C ILE A 80 -9.06 9.60 -1.09
N PRO A 81 -9.76 9.08 -2.11
CA PRO A 81 -11.22 9.18 -2.18
C PRO A 81 -11.87 8.65 -0.89
N ASP A 82 -12.86 9.35 -0.35
CA ASP A 82 -13.50 9.02 0.93
C ASP A 82 -13.98 7.57 1.01
N VAL A 83 -14.44 7.03 -0.12
CA VAL A 83 -14.91 5.64 -0.25
C VAL A 83 -13.84 4.59 0.06
N PHE A 84 -12.55 4.94 0.03
CA PHE A 84 -11.45 4.02 0.32
C PHE A 84 -10.65 4.35 1.59
N LYS A 85 -10.94 5.46 2.28
CA LYS A 85 -10.16 5.86 3.47
C LYS A 85 -10.09 4.77 4.54
N ASP A 86 -11.17 4.03 4.72
CA ASP A 86 -11.27 2.91 5.67
C ASP A 86 -10.43 1.68 5.29
N MET A 87 -9.94 1.58 4.06
CA MET A 87 -9.04 0.52 3.63
C MET A 87 -7.58 0.79 3.98
N PHE A 88 -7.21 2.05 4.25
CA PHE A 88 -5.81 2.44 4.47
C PHE A 88 -5.59 2.86 5.92
N ILE A 89 -4.64 2.20 6.58
CA ILE A 89 -4.26 2.48 7.97
C ILE A 89 -2.80 2.93 7.98
N SER A 90 -2.56 4.18 8.38
CA SER A 90 -1.21 4.74 8.52
C SER A 90 -0.49 4.08 9.70
N ILE A 91 0.77 3.67 9.53
CA ILE A 91 1.63 3.31 10.65
C ILE A 91 2.18 4.61 11.23
N PRO A 92 1.98 4.88 12.54
CA PRO A 92 2.51 6.06 13.19
C PRO A 92 4.02 6.23 12.95
N ALA A 93 4.43 7.44 12.56
CA ALA A 93 5.80 7.76 12.17
C ALA A 93 6.81 7.46 13.28
N ASP A 94 6.44 7.70 14.53
CA ASP A 94 7.19 7.42 15.75
C ASP A 94 7.48 5.92 15.95
N LYS A 95 6.64 5.03 15.42
CA LYS A 95 6.82 3.57 15.48
C LYS A 95 7.51 2.98 14.26
N PHE A 96 7.45 3.66 13.11
CA PHE A 96 8.01 3.14 11.85
C PHE A 96 9.35 3.78 11.46
N ARG A 97 9.75 4.88 12.09
CA ARG A 97 11.07 5.50 11.89
C ARG A 97 12.16 4.65 12.52
N MET A 98 12.53 3.58 11.83
CA MET A 98 13.83 2.95 12.00
C MET A 98 14.82 3.69 11.09
N ASP A 99 15.63 4.58 11.66
CA ASP A 99 16.78 5.21 11.00
C ASP A 99 17.91 4.19 10.75
N ILE A 100 17.58 3.01 10.22
CA ILE A 100 18.54 1.98 9.85
C ILE A 100 18.37 1.74 8.35
N SER A 101 19.33 2.24 7.57
CA SER A 101 19.33 2.02 6.13
C SER A 101 19.68 0.57 5.78
N SER A 102 19.15 0.05 4.66
CA SER A 102 19.55 -1.27 4.14
C SER A 102 21.05 -1.35 3.82
N THR A 103 21.70 -0.20 3.68
CA THR A 103 23.15 -0.07 3.50
C THR A 103 23.91 -0.30 4.81
N GLU A 104 23.42 0.23 5.94
CA GLU A 104 23.98 -0.06 7.26
C GLU A 104 23.82 -1.51 7.67
N ILE A 105 22.67 -2.13 7.37
CA ILE A 105 22.43 -3.55 7.67
C ILE A 105 23.42 -4.44 6.91
N ARG A 106 23.73 -4.12 5.65
CA ARG A 106 24.68 -4.88 4.82
C ARG A 106 26.15 -4.73 5.26
N LYS A 107 26.46 -3.74 6.11
CA LYS A 107 27.79 -3.54 6.67
C LYS A 107 27.98 -4.22 8.04
N ARG A 108 26.92 -4.83 8.60
CA ARG A 108 26.99 -5.75 9.73
C ARG A 108 27.13 -7.18 9.24
#